data_AF-A0A9D6LXE1-F1
#
_entry.id   AF-A0A9D6LXE1-F1
#
_cell.length_a   1.000
_cell.length_b   1.000
_cell.length_c   1.000
_cell.angle_alpha   90.00
_cell.angle_beta   90.00
_cell.angle_gamma   90.00
#
_symmetry.space_group_name_H-M   'P 1'
#
loop_
_entity.id
_entity.type
_entity.pdbx_description
1 polymer ?
#
loop_
_entity_poly.entity_id
_entity_poly.type
_entity_poly.pdbx_seq_one_letter_code
_entity_poly.pdbx_strand_id
1 'polypeptide(L)'
;MTVSIRAVLDWEMATIGDPLMDLGSTLGYWIDPTDPPELLAASFGPTMRAGNLNRAELVERYARASGRDISNIKFYYVYALFKIAVIAQQIYKRWHVGASRDERFAGFGEKVKALGNVAGREIARG
;
A
#
# COMPACT_ATOMS: atom_id res chain seq x y z
N MET A 1 23.62 15.62 -10.54
CA MET A 1 23.01 14.81 -11.61
C MET A 1 21.53 14.67 -11.28
N THR A 2 20.62 15.22 -12.08
CA THR A 2 19.17 15.11 -11.84
C THR A 2 18.64 13.86 -12.55
N VAL A 3 18.07 12.93 -11.79
CA VAL A 3 17.38 11.76 -12.34
C VAL A 3 15.97 12.19 -12.72
N SER A 4 15.48 11.76 -13.89
CA SER A 4 14.12 12.00 -14.37
C SER A 4 13.45 10.70 -14.79
N ILE A 5 12.14 10.60 -14.56
CA ILE A 5 11.33 9.43 -14.95
C ILE A 5 11.26 9.40 -16.49
N ARG A 6 11.61 8.26 -17.10
CA ARG A 6 11.58 8.09 -18.57
C ARG A 6 10.36 7.30 -19.07
N ALA A 7 9.83 6.41 -18.25
CA ALA A 7 8.65 5.61 -18.55
C ALA A 7 7.94 5.20 -17.25
N VAL A 8 6.62 5.02 -17.35
CA VAL A 8 5.79 4.35 -16.34
C VAL A 8 5.38 3.02 -16.94
N LEU A 9 5.61 1.92 -16.22
CA LEU A 9 5.37 0.55 -16.68
C LEU A 9 4.21 -0.07 -15.90
N ASP A 10 3.83 -1.30 -16.26
CA ASP A 10 2.83 -2.12 -15.55
C ASP A 10 1.40 -1.53 -15.58
N TRP A 11 0.88 -1.31 -16.79
CA TRP A 11 -0.44 -0.70 -17.04
C TRP A 11 -1.60 -1.72 -17.05
N GLU A 12 -1.38 -2.99 -16.67
CA GLU A 12 -2.40 -4.04 -16.79
C GLU A 12 -3.63 -3.81 -15.91
N MET A 13 -3.49 -3.03 -14.84
CA MET A 13 -4.59 -2.64 -13.93
C MET A 13 -5.12 -1.23 -14.18
N ALA A 14 -4.66 -0.53 -15.21
CA ALA A 14 -5.05 0.85 -15.46
C ALA A 14 -6.51 0.96 -15.89
N THR A 15 -7.23 1.92 -15.32
CA THR A 15 -8.64 2.17 -15.62
C THR A 15 -9.01 3.62 -15.32
N ILE A 16 -10.23 4.03 -15.69
CA ILE A 16 -10.79 5.33 -15.33
C ILE A 16 -11.40 5.23 -13.91
N GLY A 17 -11.00 6.12 -13.02
CA GLY A 17 -11.49 6.14 -11.63
C GLY A 17 -11.13 7.41 -10.89
N ASP A 18 -11.45 7.44 -9.60
CA ASP A 18 -11.05 8.51 -8.69
C ASP A 18 -9.53 8.47 -8.45
N PRO A 19 -8.76 9.52 -8.77
CA PRO A 19 -7.30 9.54 -8.59
C PRO A 19 -6.83 9.36 -7.14
N LEU A 20 -7.68 9.63 -6.15
CA LEU A 20 -7.33 9.36 -4.75
C LEU A 20 -7.28 7.86 -4.45
N MET A 21 -7.86 6.98 -5.29
CA MET A 21 -7.69 5.54 -5.19
C MET A 21 -6.24 5.11 -5.48
N ASP A 22 -5.56 5.79 -6.40
CA ASP A 22 -4.15 5.54 -6.71
C ASP A 22 -3.23 6.12 -5.62
N LEU A 23 -3.54 7.31 -5.11
CA LEU A 23 -2.83 7.86 -3.95
C LEU A 23 -2.99 6.94 -2.74
N GLY A 24 -4.22 6.52 -2.42
CA GLY A 24 -4.50 5.56 -1.34
C GLY A 24 -3.74 4.26 -1.52
N SER A 25 -3.76 3.69 -2.72
CA SER A 25 -2.99 2.48 -3.07
C SER A 25 -1.50 2.68 -2.82
N THR A 26 -0.95 3.83 -3.21
CA THR A 26 0.44 4.21 -2.94
C THR A 26 0.72 4.24 -1.44
N LEU A 27 -0.15 4.86 -0.63
CA LEU A 27 -0.01 4.92 0.83
C LEU A 27 -0.06 3.55 1.50
N GLY A 28 -0.87 2.63 0.97
CA GLY A 28 -0.94 1.24 1.43
C GLY A 28 0.38 0.47 1.26
N TYR A 29 1.15 0.78 0.22
CA TYR A 29 2.50 0.23 0.02
C TYR A 29 3.60 1.04 0.69
N TRP A 30 3.34 2.32 1.02
CA TRP A 30 4.32 3.22 1.61
C TRP A 30 4.45 2.95 3.11
N ILE A 31 5.43 2.13 3.48
CA ILE A 31 5.69 1.80 4.89
C ILE A 31 6.50 2.92 5.55
N ASP A 32 6.05 3.32 6.74
CA ASP A 32 6.68 4.31 7.60
C ASP A 32 7.46 3.62 8.73
N PRO A 33 8.64 4.12 9.15
CA PRO A 33 9.38 3.55 10.28
C PRO A 33 8.60 3.47 11.60
N THR A 34 7.55 4.29 11.74
CA THR A 34 6.67 4.33 12.92
C THR A 34 5.47 3.38 12.84
N ASP A 35 5.35 2.60 11.76
CA ASP A 35 4.25 1.64 11.61
C ASP A 35 4.28 0.54 12.67
N PRO A 36 3.11 -0.09 12.94
CA PRO A 36 3.04 -1.28 13.78
C PRO A 36 3.98 -2.40 13.31
N PRO A 37 4.57 -3.18 14.23
CA PRO A 37 5.54 -4.25 13.89
C PRO A 37 5.07 -5.21 12.80
N GLU A 38 3.78 -5.52 12.74
CA GLU A 38 3.19 -6.40 11.73
C GLU A 38 3.23 -5.83 10.31
N LEU A 39 3.19 -4.50 10.14
CA LEU A 39 3.39 -3.86 8.84
C LEU A 39 4.86 -3.74 8.49
N LEU A 40 5.71 -3.43 9.47
CA LEU A 40 7.16 -3.40 9.27
C LEU A 40 7.68 -4.76 8.80
N ALA A 41 7.19 -5.86 9.40
CA ALA A 41 7.52 -7.22 9.01
C ALA A 41 6.98 -7.60 7.61
N ALA A 42 5.88 -6.96 7.18
CA ALA A 42 5.28 -7.16 5.87
C ALA A 42 5.86 -6.24 4.78
N SER A 43 6.77 -5.32 5.14
CA SER A 43 7.28 -4.26 4.27
C SER A 43 7.91 -4.79 2.99
N PHE A 44 7.63 -4.08 1.90
CA PHE A 44 8.26 -4.28 0.60
C PHE A 44 8.90 -2.98 0.14
N GLY A 45 10.18 -3.03 -0.22
CA GLY A 45 10.89 -1.90 -0.81
C GLY A 45 11.57 -0.96 0.21
N PRO A 46 12.07 0.19 -0.27
CA PRO A 46 13.00 1.03 0.48
C PRO A 46 12.36 2.25 1.17
N THR A 47 11.03 2.36 1.26
CA THR A 47 10.35 3.60 1.71
C THR A 47 10.71 4.02 3.13
N MET A 48 11.08 3.08 4.00
CA MET A 48 11.53 3.37 5.37
C MET A 48 12.96 3.93 5.46
N ARG A 49 13.70 3.99 4.35
CA ARG A 49 15.09 4.49 4.35
C ARG A 49 15.10 6.00 4.50
N ALA A 50 16.09 6.51 5.24
CA ALA A 50 16.28 7.96 5.42
C ALA A 50 16.32 8.70 4.08
N GLY A 51 15.67 9.87 4.04
CA GLY A 51 15.54 10.69 2.83
C GLY A 51 14.27 10.44 2.01
N ASN A 52 13.49 9.39 2.32
CA ASN A 52 12.13 9.24 1.79
C ASN A 52 11.14 10.11 2.58
N LEU A 53 10.05 10.49 1.91
CA LEU A 53 8.92 11.14 2.56
C LEU A 53 8.18 10.14 3.47
N ASN A 54 7.65 10.61 4.59
CA ASN A 54 6.59 9.89 5.30
C ASN A 54 5.24 10.00 4.55
N ARG A 55 4.22 9.26 5.00
CA ARG A 55 2.91 9.27 4.33
C ARG A 55 2.25 10.65 4.31
N ALA A 56 2.32 11.40 5.42
CA ALA A 56 1.70 12.72 5.50
C ALA A 56 2.37 13.71 4.52
N GLU A 57 3.70 13.72 4.47
CA GLU A 57 4.47 14.54 3.54
C GLU A 57 4.18 14.18 2.08
N LEU A 58 4.00 12.89 1.77
CA LEU A 58 3.63 12.42 0.43
C LEU A 58 2.23 12.92 0.03
N VAL A 59 1.24 12.81 0.94
CA VAL A 59 -0.12 13.31 0.72
C VAL A 59 -0.11 14.82 0.49
N GLU A 60 0.59 15.58 1.33
CA GLU A 60 0.70 17.03 1.18
C GLU A 60 1.37 17.43 -0.14
N ARG A 61 2.43 16.73 -0.53
CA ARG A 61 3.11 16.96 -1.81
C ARG A 61 2.16 16.71 -2.98
N TYR A 62 1.37 15.65 -2.93
CA TYR A 62 0.37 15.35 -3.94
C TYR A 62 -0.74 16.42 -3.96
N ALA A 63 -1.26 16.83 -2.80
CA ALA A 63 -2.29 17.85 -2.69
C ALA A 63 -1.83 19.18 -3.29
N ARG A 64 -0.62 19.65 -2.94
CA ARG A 64 -0.03 20.87 -3.50
C ARG A 64 0.14 20.82 -5.02
N ALA A 65 0.57 19.68 -5.55
CA ALA A 65 0.81 19.53 -6.99
C ALA A 65 -0.48 19.36 -7.81
N SER A 66 -1.51 18.71 -7.24
CA SER A 66 -2.74 18.37 -7.96
C SER A 66 -3.91 19.32 -7.70
N GLY A 67 -3.86 20.12 -6.63
CA GLY A 67 -4.96 20.98 -6.19
C GLY A 67 -6.17 20.20 -5.63
N ARG A 68 -6.02 18.89 -5.38
CA ARG A 68 -7.12 18.02 -4.91
C ARG A 68 -7.34 18.14 -3.42
N ASP A 69 -8.61 18.05 -3.02
CA ASP A 69 -8.99 17.88 -1.62
C ASP A 69 -8.58 16.48 -1.13
N ILE A 70 -7.96 16.44 0.05
CA ILE A 70 -7.44 15.25 0.72
C ILE A 70 -8.12 15.01 2.07
N SER A 71 -9.20 15.73 2.36
CA SER A 71 -10.01 15.59 3.58
C SER A 71 -10.38 14.13 3.89
N ASN A 72 -10.68 13.33 2.86
CA ASN A 72 -11.08 11.93 2.99
C ASN A 72 -9.94 10.92 2.79
N ILE A 73 -8.66 11.33 2.86
CA ILE A 73 -7.52 10.45 2.52
C ILE A 73 -7.48 9.14 3.34
N LYS A 74 -7.96 9.18 4.58
CA LYS A 74 -8.06 7.99 5.45
C LYS A 74 -8.93 6.90 4.84
N PHE A 75 -10.06 7.25 4.20
CA PHE A 75 -10.91 6.28 3.52
C PHE A 75 -10.14 5.55 2.42
N TYR A 76 -9.41 6.28 1.58
CA TYR A 76 -8.62 5.70 0.49
C TYR A 76 -7.46 4.84 1.01
N TYR A 77 -6.84 5.22 2.13
CA TYR A 77 -5.83 4.40 2.78
C TYR A 77 -6.40 3.07 3.31
N VAL A 78 -7.54 3.12 4.02
CA VAL A 78 -8.21 1.90 4.51
C VAL A 78 -8.66 1.01 3.35
N TYR A 79 -9.21 1.59 2.30
CA TYR A 79 -9.54 0.86 1.06
C TYR A 79 -8.30 0.19 0.46
N ALA A 80 -7.16 0.88 0.44
CA ALA A 80 -5.92 0.32 -0.07
C ALA A 80 -5.42 -0.86 0.78
N LEU A 81 -5.48 -0.78 2.11
CA LEU A 81 -5.14 -1.91 2.99
C LEU A 81 -6.00 -3.13 2.68
N PHE A 82 -7.31 -2.94 2.47
CA PHE A 82 -8.22 -4.01 2.05
C PHE A 82 -7.85 -4.56 0.66
N LYS A 83 -7.63 -3.69 -0.33
CA LYS A 83 -7.23 -4.08 -1.69
C LYS A 83 -5.94 -4.92 -1.67
N ILE A 84 -4.94 -4.50 -0.91
CA ILE A 84 -3.67 -5.22 -0.75
C ILE A 84 -3.89 -6.56 -0.03
N ALA A 85 -4.78 -6.60 0.96
CA ALA A 85 -5.13 -7.85 1.64
C ALA A 85 -5.77 -8.86 0.66
N VAL A 86 -6.64 -8.40 -0.26
CA VAL A 86 -7.20 -9.26 -1.31
C VAL A 86 -6.09 -9.79 -2.23
N ILE A 87 -5.16 -8.94 -2.67
CA ILE A 87 -4.02 -9.37 -3.50
C ILE A 87 -3.19 -10.43 -2.76
N ALA A 88 -2.86 -10.17 -1.49
CA ALA A 88 -2.11 -11.09 -0.65
C ALA A 88 -2.85 -12.43 -0.46
N GLN A 89 -4.17 -12.38 -0.27
CA GLN A 89 -5.02 -13.56 -0.14
C GLN A 89 -5.02 -14.40 -1.43
N GLN A 90 -5.03 -13.79 -2.61
CA GLN A 90 -4.94 -14.52 -3.88
C GLN A 90 -3.58 -15.19 -4.09
N ILE A 91 -2.50 -14.56 -3.61
CA ILE A 91 -1.15 -15.15 -3.65
C ILE A 91 -1.08 -16.34 -2.68
N TYR A 92 -1.52 -16.15 -1.43
CA TYR A 92 -1.57 -17.21 -0.43
C TYR A 92 -2.42 -18.39 -0.88
N LYS A 93 -3.62 -18.14 -1.43
CA LYS A 93 -4.53 -19.19 -1.93
C LYS A 93 -3.84 -20.06 -2.98
N ARG A 94 -3.11 -19.48 -3.93
CA ARG A 94 -2.39 -20.22 -4.97
C ARG A 94 -1.35 -21.18 -4.38
N TRP A 95 -0.62 -20.74 -3.36
CA TRP A 95 0.31 -21.62 -2.64
C TRP A 95 -0.41 -22.69 -1.82
N HIS A 96 -1.44 -22.29 -1.07
CA HIS A 96 -2.17 -23.17 -0.16
C HIS A 96 -2.84 -24.36 -0.86
N VAL A 97 -3.34 -24.16 -2.09
CA VAL A 97 -3.94 -25.23 -2.91
C VAL A 97 -2.93 -25.97 -3.79
N GLY A 98 -1.63 -25.68 -3.65
CA GLY A 98 -0.56 -26.33 -4.42
C GLY A 98 -0.43 -25.87 -5.88
N ALA A 99 -1.13 -24.80 -6.30
CA ALA A 99 -0.99 -24.20 -7.63
C ALA A 99 0.30 -23.38 -7.79
N SER A 100 0.95 -23.02 -6.68
CA SER A 100 2.32 -22.50 -6.62
C SER A 100 3.10 -23.24 -5.53
N ARG A 101 4.39 -23.46 -5.74
CA ARG A 101 5.32 -24.07 -4.76
C ARG A 101 6.34 -23.07 -4.21
N ASP A 102 6.13 -21.78 -4.46
CA ASP A 102 7.01 -20.74 -3.96
C ASP A 102 6.78 -20.52 -2.46
N GLU A 103 7.73 -20.96 -1.63
CA GLU A 103 7.67 -20.85 -0.17
C GLU A 103 7.52 -19.41 0.34
N ARG A 104 7.90 -18.40 -0.48
CA ARG A 104 7.66 -16.99 -0.13
C ARG A 104 6.17 -16.68 0.00
N PHE A 105 5.30 -17.45 -0.66
CA PHE A 105 3.85 -17.25 -0.64
C PHE A 105 3.17 -17.82 0.62
N ALA A 106 3.83 -18.73 1.35
CA ALA A 106 3.31 -19.30 2.60
C ALA A 106 3.01 -18.21 3.64
N GLY A 107 3.91 -17.22 3.75
CA GLY A 107 3.80 -16.10 4.69
C GLY A 107 2.73 -15.06 4.34
N PHE A 108 2.09 -15.13 3.16
CA PHE A 108 1.10 -14.13 2.76
C PHE A 108 -0.19 -14.22 3.58
N GLY A 109 -0.52 -15.37 4.17
CA GLY A 109 -1.66 -15.50 5.08
C GLY A 109 -1.54 -14.59 6.31
N GLU A 110 -0.34 -14.46 6.88
CA GLU A 110 -0.08 -13.53 7.99
C GLU A 110 -0.12 -12.07 7.54
N LYS A 111 0.30 -11.77 6.30
CA LYS A 111 0.16 -10.42 5.72
C LYS A 111 -1.30 -10.00 5.59
N VAL A 112 -2.20 -10.91 5.21
CA VAL A 112 -3.65 -10.63 5.16
C VAL A 112 -4.17 -10.22 6.53
N LYS A 113 -3.81 -10.96 7.59
CA LYS A 113 -4.20 -10.64 8.97
C LYS A 113 -3.65 -9.28 9.42
N ALA A 114 -2.37 -9.02 9.16
CA ALA A 114 -1.73 -7.75 9.51
C ALA A 114 -2.45 -6.55 8.87
N LEU A 115 -2.73 -6.63 7.57
CA LEU A 115 -3.45 -5.58 6.84
C LEU A 115 -4.87 -5.37 7.37
N GLY A 116 -5.59 -6.46 7.66
CA GLY A 116 -6.93 -6.39 8.26
C GLY A 116 -6.94 -5.75 9.66
N ASN A 117 -5.97 -6.11 10.50
CA ASN A 117 -5.83 -5.54 11.84
C ASN A 117 -5.53 -4.04 11.80
N VAL A 118 -4.62 -3.61 10.90
CA VAL A 118 -4.33 -2.18 10.70
C VAL A 118 -5.56 -1.45 10.20
N ALA A 119 -6.24 -1.97 9.18
CA ALA A 119 -7.45 -1.36 8.66
C ALA A 119 -8.51 -1.18 9.76
N GLY A 120 -8.72 -2.21 10.59
CA GLY A 120 -9.64 -2.14 11.74
C GLY A 120 -9.25 -1.05 12.75
N ARG A 121 -7.95 -0.89 13.05
CA ARG A 121 -7.47 0.17 13.95
C ARG A 121 -7.65 1.56 13.36
N GLU A 122 -7.39 1.73 12.08
CA GLU A 122 -7.56 3.03 11.41
C GLU A 122 -9.03 3.43 11.33
N ILE A 123 -9.94 2.49 11.09
CA ILE A 123 -11.39 2.73 11.16
C ILE A 123 -11.83 3.13 12.57
N ALA A 124 -11.28 2.48 13.60
CA ALA A 124 -11.66 2.75 15.00
C ALA A 124 -11.19 4.12 15.52
N ARG A 125 -10.24 4.79 14.84
CA ARG A 125 -9.60 6.03 15.29
C ARG A 125 -10.32 7.32 14.87
N GLY A 126 -11.54 7.24 14.33
CA GLY A 126 -12.22 8.38 13.68
C GLY A 126 -11.49 8.79 12.43
#